data_AF-H9W852-F1
#
_entry.id   AF-H9W852-F1
#
_cell.length_a   1.000
_cell.length_b   1.000
_cell.length_c   1.000
_cell.angle_alpha   90.00
_cell.angle_beta   90.00
_cell.angle_gamma   90.00
#
_symmetry.space_group_name_H-M   'P 1'
#
loop_
_entity.id
_entity.type
_entity.pdbx_description
1 polymer ?
#
loop_
_entity_poly.entity_id
_entity_poly.type
_entity_poly.pdbx_seq_one_letter_code
_entity_poly.pdbx_strand_id
1 'polypeptide(L)' 'PLHYPRYSKANYESMPEWRLDNLFHEYGLLIRGDLACKRNFAIRTFLWPDQL' A
#
# COMPACT_ATOMS: atom_id res chain seq x y z
N PRO A 1 -14.44 -9.94 4.26
CA PRO A 1 -14.19 -8.61 4.88
C PRO A 1 -13.04 -7.92 4.15
N LEU A 2 -13.28 -6.76 3.53
CA LEU A 2 -12.21 -5.91 3.00
C LEU A 2 -11.29 -5.56 4.17
N HIS A 3 -10.22 -6.34 4.33
CA HIS A 3 -9.18 -6.09 5.32
C HIS A 3 -8.34 -4.91 4.81
N TYR A 4 -8.92 -3.72 4.85
CA TYR A 4 -8.14 -2.50 4.74
C TYR A 4 -7.05 -2.56 5.80
N PRO A 5 -5.80 -2.29 5.44
CA PRO A 5 -4.73 -2.70 6.32
C PRO A 5 -4.68 -1.79 7.55
N ARG A 6 -4.44 -2.38 8.72
CA ARG A 6 -4.06 -1.67 9.97
C ARG A 6 -2.66 -1.03 9.87
N TYR A 7 -2.23 -0.65 8.68
CA TYR A 7 -0.90 -0.10 8.43
C TYR A 7 -0.97 1.41 8.44
N SER A 8 -0.20 2.03 9.33
CA SER A 8 0.03 3.47 9.31
C SER A 8 0.88 3.86 8.10
N LYS A 9 0.98 5.16 7.83
CA LYS A 9 1.89 5.71 6.82
C LYS A 9 3.32 5.17 6.95
N ALA A 10 3.87 5.13 8.17
CA ALA A 10 5.20 4.61 8.45
C ALA A 10 5.36 3.11 8.11
N ASN A 11 4.29 2.33 8.29
CA ASN A 11 4.29 0.92 7.93
C ASN A 11 4.37 0.74 6.41
N TYR A 12 3.70 1.59 5.62
CA TYR A 12 3.83 1.57 4.16
C TYR A 12 5.19 2.07 3.69
N GLU A 13 5.73 3.13 4.30
CA GLU A 13 7.05 3.68 3.97
C GLU A 13 8.18 2.67 4.24
N SER A 14 8.05 1.85 5.28
CA SER A 14 8.99 0.76 5.59
C SER A 14 8.66 -0.55 4.87
N MET A 15 7.54 -0.62 4.16
CA MET A 15 7.09 -1.87 3.52
C MET A 15 8.02 -2.24 2.36
N PRO A 16 8.53 -3.48 2.31
CA PRO A 16 9.33 -3.96 1.18
C PRO A 16 8.45 -4.19 -0.05
N GLU A 17 9.06 -4.12 -1.23
CA GLU A 17 8.36 -4.20 -2.52
C GLU A 17 7.47 -5.43 -2.66
N TRP A 18 7.99 -6.61 -2.30
CA TRP A 18 7.25 -7.87 -2.40
C TRP A 18 5.94 -7.87 -1.61
N ARG A 19 5.88 -7.14 -0.48
CA ARG A 19 4.69 -7.06 0.37
C ARG A 19 3.67 -6.08 -0.20
N LEU A 20 4.13 -5.00 -0.84
CA LEU A 20 3.28 -4.10 -1.61
C LEU A 20 2.72 -4.79 -2.86
N ASP A 21 3.55 -5.56 -3.56
CA ASP A 21 3.12 -6.31 -4.75
C ASP A 21 2.08 -7.38 -4.40
N ASN A 22 2.29 -8.10 -3.30
CA ASN A 22 1.28 -9.05 -2.80
C ASN A 22 -0.02 -8.32 -2.40
N LEU A 23 0.10 -7.17 -1.71
CA LEU A 23 -1.06 -6.34 -1.38
C LEU A 23 -1.81 -5.90 -2.64
N PHE A 24 -1.12 -5.39 -3.65
CA PHE A 24 -1.78 -5.00 -4.89
C PHE A 24 -2.42 -6.19 -5.60
N HIS A 25 -1.75 -7.34 -5.62
CA HIS A 25 -2.28 -8.56 -6.22
C HIS A 25 -3.57 -9.05 -5.55
N GLU A 26 -3.64 -9.03 -4.21
CA GLU A 26 -4.85 -9.38 -3.44
C GLU A 26 -6.04 -8.49 -3.81
N TYR A 27 -5.77 -7.24 -4.19
CA TYR A 27 -6.78 -6.27 -4.64
C TYR A 27 -6.95 -6.24 -6.16
N GLY A 28 -6.29 -7.13 -6.91
CA GLY A 28 -6.34 -7.17 -8.38
C GLY A 28 -5.70 -5.96 -9.07
N LEU A 29 -4.85 -5.23 -8.36
CA LEU A 29 -4.12 -4.06 -8.85
C LEU A 29 -2.75 -4.48 -9.39
N LEU A 30 -2.43 -4.06 -10.61
CA LEU A 30 -1.11 -4.21 -11.22
C LEU A 30 -0.43 -2.85 -11.28
N ILE A 31 0.35 -2.53 -10.24
CA ILE A 31 1.12 -1.28 -10.18
C ILE A 31 2.48 -1.52 -10.83
N ARG A 32 2.73 -0.84 -11.96
CA ARG A 32 4.06 -0.76 -12.58
C ARG A 32 4.74 0.53 -12.15
N GLY A 33 5.95 0.43 -11.64
CA GLY A 33 6.72 1.57 -11.14
C GLY A 33 7.80 1.14 -10.16
N ASP A 34 8.61 2.09 -9.71
CA ASP A 34 9.60 1.84 -8.67
C ASP A 34 8.92 1.64 -7.29
N LEU A 35 9.71 1.18 -6.32
CA LEU A 35 9.25 0.96 -4.95
C LEU A 35 8.66 2.24 -4.33
N ALA A 36 9.20 3.43 -4.65
CA ALA A 36 8.71 4.69 -4.13
C ALA A 36 7.31 5.04 -4.65
N CYS A 37 7.05 4.84 -5.95
CA CYS A 37 5.75 4.98 -6.58
C CYS A 37 4.74 4.00 -5.98
N LYS A 38 5.12 2.74 -5.82
CA LYS A 38 4.29 1.70 -5.16
C LYS A 38 3.90 2.11 -3.75
N ARG A 39 4.86 2.58 -2.95
CA ARG A 39 4.60 3.08 -1.58
C ARG A 39 3.65 4.27 -1.57
N ASN A 40 3.92 5.28 -2.39
CA ASN A 40 3.08 6.47 -2.45
C ASN A 40 1.65 6.13 -2.90
N PHE A 41 1.51 5.22 -3.88
CA PHE A 41 0.21 4.74 -4.31
C PHE A 41 -0.53 4.02 -3.18
N ALA A 42 0.14 3.11 -2.47
CA ALA A 42 -0.47 2.40 -1.35
C ALA A 42 -0.89 3.35 -0.22
N ILE A 43 -0.03 4.31 0.14
CA ILE A 43 -0.34 5.33 1.16
C ILE A 43 -1.56 6.16 0.72
N ARG A 44 -1.61 6.63 -0.52
CA ARG A 44 -2.73 7.47 -0.97
C ARG A 44 -4.04 6.71 -1.17
N THR A 45 -3.96 5.41 -1.48
CA THR A 45 -5.13 4.59 -1.82
C THR A 45 -5.69 3.85 -0.60
N PHE A 46 -4.83 3.41 0.33
CA PHE A 46 -5.20 2.54 1.44
C PHE A 46 -5.07 3.18 2.83
N LEU A 47 -4.48 4.37 2.95
CA LEU A 47 -4.46 5.09 4.22
C LEU A 47 -5.84 5.71 4.48
N TRP A 48 -6.34 5.58 5.70
CA TRP A 48 -7.63 6.14 6.07
C TRP A 48 -7.54 7.66 6.27
N PRO A 49 -8.62 8.42 6.02
CA PRO A 49 -8.63 9.88 6.14
C PRO A 49 -8.39 10.41 7.58
N ASP A 50 -8.60 9.60 8.61
CA ASP A 50 -8.23 9.92 10.00
C ASP A 50 -6.72 9.80 10.26
N GLN A 51 -5.96 9.23 9.32
CA GLN A 51 -4.50 9.12 9.39
C GLN A 51 -3.76 10.02 8.38
N LEU A 52 -4.49 10.84 7.62
CA LEU A 52 -3.99 11.76 6.60
C LEU A 52 -3.44 13.06 7.20
#